data_AF-A0A358AMP9-F1
#
_entry.id   AF-A0A358AMP9-F1
#
_cell.length_a   1.000
_cell.length_b   1.000
_cell.length_c   1.000
_cell.angle_alpha   90.00
_cell.angle_beta   90.00
_cell.angle_gamma   90.00
#
_symmetry.space_group_name_H-M   'P 1'
#
loop_
_entity.id
_entity.type
_entity.pdbx_description
1 polymer ?
#
loop_
_entity_poly.entity_id
_entity_poly.type
_entity_poly.pdbx_seq_one_letter_code
_entity_poly.pdbx_strand_id
1 'polypeptide(L)'
;MDSKKIKLRVVFMGTSDLSEKVLRALIDDEYNIVGVFTKPDTKVGRKQEIEKPLVKQLAEQSSIPVFQPVKFKTDAVEELKKLKPDLIIVAAYGKIIPKEALEIPGFGCINVHVSLLPKYRGPSPIQNALLSGETETGVTIMLMDEGVDTGDILTQEKVTIQQNDTTAILMEKLSFIGAALLLKTIPLWIERKIQPTAQDHSQATLCQLIEREDGRIFWTDSAQDIFNKYRALTPWPGIFTFWKNSAENIRLKLISIELQKINPIEKHQVGEIFELGDDIGIQTEEGIVILKEIQKEGKKTATIKEFINGYPNFIGSILQ
;
A
#
# COMPACT_ATOMS: atom_id res chain seq x y z
N MET A 1 0.57 36.94 4.41
CA MET A 1 -0.13 37.33 3.17
C MET A 1 -0.77 36.06 2.67
N ASP A 2 -2.09 35.98 2.62
CA ASP A 2 -2.79 34.77 2.15
C ASP A 2 -2.35 34.43 0.73
N SER A 3 -1.89 33.20 0.52
CA SER A 3 -1.56 32.59 -0.76
C SER A 3 -2.72 32.63 -1.77
N LYS A 4 -3.92 33.04 -1.36
CA LYS A 4 -5.15 33.21 -2.15
C LYS A 4 -5.06 34.16 -3.36
N LYS A 5 -3.95 34.87 -3.61
CA LYS A 5 -3.79 35.77 -4.78
C LYS A 5 -2.98 35.23 -5.95
N ILE A 6 -2.23 34.14 -5.78
CA ILE A 6 -1.67 33.39 -6.92
C ILE A 6 -2.58 32.18 -7.11
N LYS A 7 -3.40 32.18 -8.17
CA LYS A 7 -4.20 31.01 -8.54
C LYS A 7 -3.28 29.93 -9.12
N LEU A 8 -2.54 29.25 -8.26
CA LEU A 8 -1.69 28.11 -8.58
C LEU A 8 -2.48 27.07 -9.37
N ARG A 9 -2.14 26.84 -10.64
CA ARG A 9 -2.77 25.85 -11.50
C ARG A 9 -2.17 24.48 -11.16
N VAL A 10 -2.94 23.64 -10.48
CA VAL A 10 -2.49 22.32 -10.03
C VAL A 10 -3.03 21.25 -10.96
N VAL A 11 -2.17 20.36 -11.43
CA VAL A 11 -2.59 19.07 -12.00
C VAL A 11 -2.35 17.99 -10.96
N PHE A 12 -3.34 17.11 -10.79
CA PHE A 12 -3.22 15.98 -9.88
C PHE A 12 -3.10 14.67 -10.68
N MET A 13 -2.21 13.77 -10.27
CA MET A 13 -2.03 12.45 -10.88
C MET A 13 -2.09 11.36 -9.81
N GLY A 14 -3.07 10.46 -9.92
CA GLY A 14 -3.26 9.42 -8.91
C GLY A 14 -4.35 8.41 -9.24
N THR A 15 -4.44 7.32 -8.50
CA THR A 15 -5.44 6.25 -8.78
C THR A 15 -5.96 5.55 -7.53
N SER A 16 -5.12 5.37 -6.52
CA SER A 16 -5.44 4.60 -5.31
C SER A 16 -6.31 5.35 -4.30
N ASP A 17 -6.69 4.68 -3.22
CA ASP A 17 -7.38 5.27 -2.07
C ASP A 17 -6.57 6.41 -1.43
N LEU A 18 -5.25 6.27 -1.34
CA LEU A 18 -4.34 7.35 -0.93
C LEU A 18 -4.51 8.58 -1.82
N SER A 19 -4.56 8.35 -3.12
CA SER A 19 -4.69 9.42 -4.12
C SER A 19 -6.03 10.15 -3.99
N GLU A 20 -7.12 9.43 -3.69
CA GLU A 20 -8.43 10.04 -3.48
C GLU A 20 -8.42 10.96 -2.26
N LYS A 21 -7.87 10.51 -1.12
CA LYS A 21 -7.76 11.31 0.10
C LYS A 21 -6.92 12.57 -0.11
N VAL A 22 -5.80 12.46 -0.83
CA VAL A 22 -4.95 13.62 -1.18
C VAL A 22 -5.70 14.60 -2.10
N LEU A 23 -6.38 14.12 -3.15
CA LEU A 23 -7.15 14.97 -4.04
C LEU A 23 -8.28 15.68 -3.31
N ARG A 24 -9.01 14.98 -2.44
CA ARG A 24 -10.10 15.56 -1.63
C ARG A 24 -9.59 16.70 -0.77
N ALA A 25 -8.48 16.49 -0.06
CA ALA A 25 -7.88 17.52 0.78
C ALA A 25 -7.48 18.78 -0.02
N LEU A 26 -6.96 18.62 -1.25
CA LEU A 26 -6.65 19.75 -2.12
C LEU A 26 -7.91 20.50 -2.59
N ILE A 27 -8.99 19.77 -2.90
CA ILE A 27 -10.28 20.36 -3.30
C ILE A 27 -10.90 21.13 -2.13
N ASP A 28 -10.90 20.52 -0.93
CA ASP A 28 -11.47 21.11 0.29
C ASP A 28 -10.72 22.38 0.73
N ASP A 29 -9.40 22.45 0.47
CA ASP A 29 -8.57 23.64 0.72
C ASP A 29 -8.58 24.65 -0.47
N GLU A 30 -9.55 24.49 -1.38
CA GLU A 30 -9.82 25.40 -2.52
C GLU A 30 -8.66 25.56 -3.52
N TYR A 31 -7.77 24.55 -3.67
CA TYR A 31 -6.76 24.59 -4.72
C TYR A 31 -7.39 24.55 -6.12
N ASN A 32 -6.82 25.32 -7.05
CA ASN A 32 -7.28 25.36 -8.44
C ASN A 32 -6.76 24.14 -9.22
N ILE A 33 -7.45 23.00 -9.07
CA ILE A 33 -7.15 21.76 -9.79
C ILE A 33 -7.67 21.89 -11.22
N VAL A 34 -6.75 22.04 -12.18
CA VAL A 34 -7.08 22.28 -13.60
C VAL A 34 -7.22 21.00 -14.42
N GLY A 35 -6.80 19.86 -13.86
CA GLY A 35 -7.00 18.55 -14.47
C GLY A 35 -6.48 17.41 -13.59
N VAL A 36 -7.11 16.24 -13.76
CA VAL A 36 -6.79 15.01 -13.02
C VAL A 36 -6.39 13.92 -14.00
N PHE A 37 -5.22 13.33 -13.81
CA PHE A 37 -4.78 12.15 -14.54
C PHE A 37 -4.93 10.90 -13.67
N THR A 38 -5.61 9.88 -14.19
CA THR A 38 -5.80 8.61 -13.48
C THR A 38 -5.72 7.42 -14.43
N LYS A 39 -5.73 6.18 -13.91
CA LYS A 39 -5.75 4.99 -14.78
C LYS A 39 -7.11 4.86 -15.49
N PRO A 40 -7.17 4.19 -16.66
CA PRO A 40 -8.44 3.83 -17.29
C PRO A 40 -9.34 3.02 -16.35
N ASP A 41 -10.64 3.06 -16.61
CA ASP A 41 -11.62 2.23 -15.90
C ASP A 41 -11.28 0.74 -16.11
N THR A 42 -11.39 -0.05 -15.05
CA THR A 42 -11.02 -1.47 -15.06
C THR A 42 -12.22 -2.36 -14.80
N LYS A 43 -12.20 -3.57 -15.34
CA LYS A 43 -13.19 -4.60 -15.01
C LYS A 43 -12.79 -5.30 -13.72
N VAL A 44 -13.68 -5.32 -12.73
CA VAL A 44 -13.38 -5.82 -11.39
C VAL A 44 -14.30 -6.98 -11.02
N GLY A 45 -13.79 -7.89 -10.19
CA GLY A 45 -14.53 -9.05 -9.70
C GLY A 45 -14.85 -10.11 -10.76
N ARG A 46 -15.55 -11.17 -10.32
CA ARG A 46 -15.95 -12.30 -11.18
C ARG A 46 -16.98 -11.91 -12.24
N LYS A 47 -17.79 -10.88 -11.95
CA LYS A 47 -18.82 -10.36 -12.87
C LYS A 47 -18.29 -9.38 -13.92
N GLN A 48 -17.01 -8.99 -13.82
CA GLN A 48 -16.35 -8.09 -14.78
C GLN A 48 -17.08 -6.75 -14.95
N GLU A 49 -17.65 -6.24 -13.87
CA GLU A 49 -18.30 -4.93 -13.83
C GLU A 49 -17.24 -3.84 -14.00
N ILE A 50 -17.55 -2.80 -14.78
CA ILE A 50 -16.62 -1.69 -15.00
C ILE A 50 -16.66 -0.81 -13.76
N GLU A 51 -15.52 -0.67 -13.09
CA GLU A 51 -15.33 0.19 -11.93
C GLU A 51 -14.46 1.39 -12.30
N LYS A 52 -14.95 2.59 -12.00
CA LYS A 52 -14.20 3.84 -12.15
C LYS A 52 -13.26 4.01 -10.95
N PRO A 53 -12.00 4.44 -11.15
CA PRO A 53 -11.12 4.79 -10.02
C PRO A 53 -11.77 5.85 -9.10
N LEU A 54 -11.55 5.75 -7.79
CA LEU A 54 -12.12 6.69 -6.82
C LEU A 54 -11.73 8.16 -7.13
N VAL A 55 -10.48 8.37 -7.55
CA VAL A 55 -9.97 9.67 -8.02
C VAL A 55 -10.79 10.23 -9.19
N LYS A 56 -11.22 9.38 -10.15
CA LYS A 56 -12.08 9.81 -11.26
C LYS A 56 -13.45 10.23 -10.77
N GLN A 57 -14.05 9.41 -9.89
CA GLN A 57 -15.38 9.71 -9.35
C GLN A 57 -15.39 11.05 -8.61
N LEU A 58 -14.38 11.29 -7.77
CA LEU A 58 -14.22 12.55 -7.05
C LEU A 58 -14.01 13.74 -8.00
N ALA A 59 -13.13 13.60 -9.00
CA ALA A 59 -12.90 14.66 -9.98
C ALA A 59 -14.16 15.01 -10.78
N GLU A 60 -14.93 14.01 -11.24
CA GLU A 60 -16.21 14.20 -11.93
C GLU A 60 -17.23 14.93 -11.04
N GLN A 61 -17.33 14.57 -9.75
CA GLN A 61 -18.22 15.22 -8.78
C GLN A 61 -17.87 16.71 -8.59
N SER A 62 -16.58 17.05 -8.62
CA SER A 62 -16.08 18.41 -8.51
C SER A 62 -15.97 19.14 -9.85
N SER A 63 -16.47 18.57 -10.95
CA SER A 63 -16.41 19.14 -12.32
C SER A 63 -14.98 19.43 -12.81
N ILE A 64 -14.00 18.63 -12.37
CA ILE A 64 -12.60 18.74 -12.78
C ILE A 64 -12.38 17.86 -14.02
N PRO A 65 -11.69 18.35 -15.07
CA PRO A 65 -11.38 17.55 -16.25
C PRO A 65 -10.54 16.30 -15.91
N VAL A 66 -10.94 15.14 -16.44
CA VAL A 66 -10.26 13.85 -16.19
C VAL A 66 -9.60 13.33 -17.47
N PHE A 67 -8.36 12.88 -17.33
CA PHE A 67 -7.54 12.29 -18.40
C PHE A 67 -7.10 10.88 -17.99
N GLN A 68 -7.37 9.89 -18.86
CA GLN A 68 -7.09 8.47 -18.58
C GLN A 68 -6.16 7.83 -19.62
N PRO A 69 -4.93 8.35 -19.83
CA PRO A 69 -4.04 7.78 -20.82
C PRO A 69 -3.64 6.35 -20.44
N VAL A 70 -3.68 5.41 -21.39
CA VAL A 70 -3.18 4.04 -21.16
C VAL A 70 -1.69 4.06 -20.83
N LYS A 71 -0.91 4.90 -21.52
CA LYS A 71 0.50 5.21 -21.22
C LYS A 71 0.70 6.71 -21.24
N PHE A 72 1.53 7.24 -20.35
CA PHE A 72 1.86 8.67 -20.32
C PHE A 72 2.89 8.99 -21.41
N LYS A 73 2.40 9.15 -22.64
CA LYS A 73 3.20 9.44 -23.85
C LYS A 73 2.85 10.80 -24.44
N THR A 74 3.38 11.12 -25.62
CA THR A 74 3.21 12.37 -26.35
C THR A 74 1.79 12.96 -26.26
N ASP A 75 0.74 12.21 -26.55
CA ASP A 75 -0.64 12.73 -26.49
C ASP A 75 -1.03 13.22 -25.09
N ALA A 76 -0.65 12.47 -24.04
CA ALA A 76 -0.91 12.87 -22.66
C ALA A 76 -0.08 14.08 -22.24
N VAL A 77 1.16 14.20 -22.75
CA VAL A 77 2.04 15.36 -22.55
C VAL A 77 1.45 16.60 -23.21
N GLU A 78 0.89 16.49 -24.42
CA GLU A 78 0.25 17.60 -25.11
C GLU A 78 -1.02 18.07 -24.39
N GLU A 79 -1.85 17.15 -23.87
CA GLU A 79 -2.96 17.52 -22.99
C GLU A 79 -2.48 18.23 -21.72
N LEU A 80 -1.43 17.70 -21.07
CA LEU A 80 -0.83 18.33 -19.89
C LEU A 80 -0.34 19.76 -20.17
N LYS A 81 0.31 20.00 -21.32
CA LYS A 81 0.78 21.34 -21.73
C LYS A 81 -0.37 22.33 -21.88
N LYS A 82 -1.51 21.90 -22.45
CA LYS A 82 -2.70 22.76 -22.62
C LYS A 82 -3.25 23.23 -21.27
N LEU A 83 -3.10 22.43 -20.22
CA LEU A 83 -3.53 22.77 -18.87
C LEU A 83 -2.64 23.85 -18.21
N LYS A 84 -1.42 24.08 -18.71
CA LYS A 84 -0.46 25.06 -18.17
C LYS A 84 -0.32 24.94 -16.64
N PRO A 85 0.05 23.78 -16.09
CA PRO A 85 0.19 23.62 -14.66
C PRO A 85 1.38 24.44 -14.13
N ASP A 86 1.21 25.06 -12.98
CA ASP A 86 2.30 25.65 -12.21
C ASP A 86 2.96 24.58 -11.31
N LEU A 87 2.16 23.60 -10.87
CA LEU A 87 2.55 22.51 -9.98
C LEU A 87 1.84 21.22 -10.40
N ILE A 88 2.55 20.09 -10.35
CA ILE A 88 1.96 18.76 -10.50
C ILE A 88 2.09 18.03 -9.18
N ILE A 89 0.98 17.50 -8.67
CA ILE A 89 0.95 16.62 -7.50
C ILE A 89 0.72 15.19 -7.96
N VAL A 90 1.57 14.28 -7.50
CA VAL A 90 1.50 12.86 -7.79
C VAL A 90 1.30 12.09 -6.48
N ALA A 91 0.39 11.13 -6.48
CA ALA A 91 0.21 10.20 -5.37
C ALA A 91 -0.24 8.87 -5.94
N ALA A 92 0.59 7.82 -5.84
CA ALA A 92 0.26 6.46 -6.28
C ALA A 92 -0.41 6.39 -7.68
N TYR A 93 0.19 7.06 -8.67
CA TYR A 93 -0.31 7.09 -10.05
C TYR A 93 -0.03 5.78 -10.81
N GLY A 94 1.11 5.15 -10.52
CA GLY A 94 1.47 3.85 -11.09
C GLY A 94 1.73 3.86 -12.60
N LYS A 95 2.12 5.02 -13.16
CA LYS A 95 2.67 5.15 -14.51
C LYS A 95 3.97 5.94 -14.43
N ILE A 96 4.91 5.60 -15.30
CA ILE A 96 6.13 6.38 -15.51
C ILE A 96 5.73 7.71 -16.17
N ILE A 97 6.18 8.81 -15.59
CA ILE A 97 6.00 10.17 -16.12
C ILE A 97 7.31 10.52 -16.84
N PRO A 98 7.27 10.81 -18.14
CA PRO A 98 8.48 11.09 -18.90
C PRO A 98 9.06 12.46 -18.55
N LYS A 99 10.35 12.66 -18.81
CA LYS A 99 11.07 13.90 -18.52
C LYS A 99 10.37 15.15 -19.07
N GLU A 100 9.85 15.08 -20.30
CA GLU A 100 9.16 16.21 -20.92
C GLU A 100 7.91 16.65 -20.18
N ALA A 101 7.30 15.77 -19.37
CA ALA A 101 6.18 16.12 -18.50
C ALA A 101 6.65 16.66 -17.14
N LEU A 102 7.75 16.12 -16.61
CA LEU A 102 8.34 16.55 -15.33
C LEU A 102 8.81 18.01 -15.36
N GLU A 103 9.28 18.46 -16.52
CA GLU A 103 9.82 19.81 -16.74
C GLU A 103 8.77 20.89 -17.05
N ILE A 104 7.50 20.52 -17.24
CA ILE A 104 6.42 21.49 -17.56
C ILE A 104 6.13 22.46 -16.40
N PRO A 105 5.82 21.99 -15.18
CA PRO A 105 5.44 22.89 -14.08
C PRO A 105 6.64 23.66 -13.54
N GLY A 106 6.50 24.99 -13.40
CA GLY A 106 7.57 25.85 -12.88
C GLY A 106 7.95 25.55 -11.41
N PHE A 107 7.02 25.03 -10.62
CA PHE A 107 7.28 24.54 -9.26
C PHE A 107 7.57 23.03 -9.20
N GLY A 108 7.74 22.38 -10.36
CA GLY A 108 8.07 20.96 -10.47
C GLY A 108 6.90 20.01 -10.23
N CYS A 109 7.24 18.72 -10.21
CA CYS A 109 6.33 17.63 -9.86
C CYS A 109 6.65 17.16 -8.45
N ILE A 110 5.65 17.14 -7.57
CA ILE A 110 5.79 16.68 -6.18
C ILE A 110 5.08 15.35 -6.02
N ASN A 111 5.75 14.36 -5.43
CA ASN A 111 5.16 13.07 -5.08
C ASN A 111 4.87 12.96 -3.58
N VAL A 112 3.72 12.39 -3.23
CA VAL A 112 3.37 11.95 -1.87
C VAL A 112 3.74 10.47 -1.76
N HIS A 113 4.91 10.19 -1.19
CA HIS A 113 5.41 8.82 -1.04
C HIS A 113 5.22 8.30 0.39
N VAL A 114 4.60 7.13 0.56
CA VAL A 114 4.22 6.59 1.88
C VAL A 114 5.33 5.71 2.49
N SER A 115 6.54 6.26 2.54
CA SER A 115 7.65 5.78 3.37
C SER A 115 8.56 6.94 3.79
N LEU A 116 9.54 6.64 4.63
CA LEU A 116 10.64 7.55 4.96
C LEU A 116 11.80 7.33 3.98
N LEU A 117 11.80 8.07 2.87
CA LEU A 117 12.89 8.04 1.90
C LEU A 117 14.23 8.41 2.58
N PRO A 118 15.34 7.77 2.18
CA PRO A 118 15.51 6.94 0.97
C PRO A 118 15.11 5.47 1.10
N LYS A 119 14.61 5.02 2.26
CA LYS A 119 14.13 3.64 2.41
C LYS A 119 12.84 3.44 1.59
N TYR A 120 12.65 2.22 1.11
CA TYR A 120 11.42 1.73 0.49
C TYR A 120 10.97 2.53 -0.75
N ARG A 121 11.91 2.85 -1.66
CA ARG A 121 11.59 3.37 -2.99
C ARG A 121 10.80 2.33 -3.80
N GLY A 122 9.85 2.75 -4.62
CA GLY A 122 9.10 1.88 -5.53
C GLY A 122 7.66 1.59 -5.11
N PRO A 123 7.05 0.50 -5.61
CA PRO A 123 5.60 0.40 -5.76
C PRO A 123 4.82 -0.08 -4.53
N SER A 124 5.47 -0.63 -3.51
CA SER A 124 4.77 -1.23 -2.35
C SER A 124 5.46 -0.95 -1.00
N PRO A 125 5.75 0.31 -0.66
CA PRO A 125 6.48 0.70 0.55
C PRO A 125 5.84 0.21 1.85
N ILE A 126 4.53 0.33 2.01
CA ILE A 126 3.83 -0.06 3.25
C ILE A 126 3.99 -1.56 3.50
N GLN A 127 3.74 -2.38 2.48
CA GLN A 127 3.86 -3.83 2.58
C GLN A 127 5.30 -4.24 2.89
N ASN A 128 6.29 -3.66 2.20
CA ASN A 128 7.69 -4.01 2.40
C ASN A 128 8.21 -3.58 3.79
N ALA A 129 7.75 -2.44 4.32
CA ALA A 129 8.06 -2.02 5.70
C ALA A 129 7.49 -3.01 6.73
N LEU A 130 6.23 -3.45 6.56
CA LEU A 130 5.61 -4.44 7.43
C LEU A 130 6.27 -5.82 7.32
N LEU A 131 6.61 -6.27 6.11
CA LEU A 131 7.34 -7.53 5.87
C LEU A 131 8.71 -7.53 6.57
N SER A 132 9.39 -6.38 6.55
CA SER A 132 10.69 -6.20 7.22
C SER A 132 10.58 -6.09 8.74
N GLY A 133 9.36 -6.10 9.30
CA GLY A 133 9.14 -5.93 10.74
C GLY A 133 9.47 -4.54 11.26
N GLU A 134 9.46 -3.51 10.41
CA GLU A 134 9.72 -2.13 10.82
C GLU A 134 8.71 -1.70 11.90
N THR A 135 9.19 -0.98 12.90
CA THR A 135 8.35 -0.38 13.96
C THR A 135 7.94 1.05 13.64
N GLU A 136 8.51 1.63 12.57
CA GLU A 136 8.30 3.01 12.16
C GLU A 136 8.31 3.12 10.64
N THR A 137 7.46 4.01 10.11
CA THR A 137 7.40 4.40 8.70
C THR A 137 7.04 5.88 8.64
N GLY A 138 6.52 6.37 7.52
CA GLY A 138 6.11 7.75 7.41
C GLY A 138 5.65 8.13 6.02
N VAL A 139 5.55 9.43 5.81
CA VAL A 139 5.29 10.03 4.51
C VAL A 139 6.41 10.97 4.16
N THR A 140 6.84 10.92 2.91
CA THR A 140 7.78 11.86 2.31
C THR A 140 7.08 12.64 1.20
N ILE A 141 7.18 13.96 1.26
CA ILE A 141 6.88 14.84 0.13
C ILE A 141 8.20 15.13 -0.57
N MET A 142 8.33 14.71 -1.82
CA MET A 142 9.57 14.82 -2.60
C MET A 142 9.33 15.45 -3.96
N LEU A 143 10.36 16.07 -4.53
CA LEU A 143 10.41 16.39 -5.95
C LEU A 143 10.62 15.12 -6.75
N MET A 144 9.93 15.00 -7.88
CA MET A 144 10.16 13.91 -8.83
C MET A 144 11.30 14.25 -9.78
N ASP A 145 12.08 13.24 -10.13
CA ASP A 145 13.10 13.23 -11.17
C ASP A 145 12.87 12.04 -12.13
N GLU A 146 13.81 11.77 -13.01
CA GLU A 146 13.72 10.65 -13.97
C GLU A 146 13.86 9.27 -13.32
N GLY A 147 14.31 9.21 -12.06
CA GLY A 147 14.48 7.96 -11.32
C GLY A 147 13.22 7.54 -10.56
N VAL A 148 13.30 6.39 -9.90
CA VAL A 148 12.19 5.86 -9.09
C VAL A 148 12.36 6.31 -7.65
N ASP A 149 11.56 7.31 -7.26
CA ASP A 149 11.55 7.88 -5.91
C ASP A 149 12.94 8.38 -5.44
N THR A 150 13.76 8.93 -6.36
CA THR A 150 15.13 9.38 -6.10
C THR A 150 15.29 10.88 -5.86
N GLY A 151 14.34 11.68 -6.32
CA GLY A 151 14.44 13.14 -6.24
C GLY A 151 14.42 13.71 -4.81
N ASP A 152 14.79 14.99 -4.70
CA ASP A 152 15.05 15.64 -3.41
C ASP A 152 13.81 15.68 -2.50
N ILE A 153 14.05 15.51 -1.21
CA ILE A 153 13.03 15.55 -0.17
C ILE A 153 12.68 17.00 0.16
N LEU A 154 11.39 17.33 0.20
CA LEU A 154 10.88 18.63 0.66
C LEU A 154 10.54 18.57 2.15
N THR A 155 9.73 17.59 2.56
CA THR A 155 9.32 17.39 3.95
C THR A 155 9.05 15.91 4.22
N GLN A 156 9.14 15.52 5.49
CA GLN A 156 8.84 14.17 5.96
C GLN A 156 8.07 14.20 7.27
N GLU A 157 7.20 13.21 7.47
CA GLU A 157 6.52 12.98 8.74
C GLU A 157 6.64 11.51 9.13
N LYS A 158 7.15 11.28 10.34
CA LYS A 158 7.40 9.95 10.91
C LYS A 158 6.17 9.42 11.65
N VAL A 159 5.93 8.13 11.51
CA VAL A 159 4.75 7.45 12.04
C VAL A 159 5.14 6.11 12.66
N THR A 160 4.76 5.90 13.92
CA THR A 160 4.91 4.59 14.57
C THR A 160 3.95 3.55 13.97
N ILE A 161 4.47 2.36 13.69
CA ILE A 161 3.73 1.17 13.30
C ILE A 161 3.36 0.41 14.59
N GLN A 162 2.07 0.24 14.83
CA GLN A 162 1.58 -0.54 15.96
C GLN A 162 1.72 -2.05 15.70
N GLN A 163 1.75 -2.84 16.77
CA GLN A 163 1.93 -4.29 16.66
C GLN A 163 0.89 -4.96 15.76
N ASN A 164 -0.35 -4.48 15.73
CA ASN A 164 -1.45 -5.05 14.95
C ASN A 164 -1.80 -4.23 13.70
N ASP A 165 -0.99 -3.22 13.36
CA ASP A 165 -1.21 -2.44 12.14
C ASP A 165 -1.04 -3.35 10.91
N THR A 166 -2.08 -3.41 10.07
CA THR A 166 -2.05 -4.06 8.76
C THR A 166 -1.80 -3.03 7.67
N THR A 167 -1.53 -3.48 6.44
CA THR A 167 -1.41 -2.57 5.28
C THR A 167 -2.64 -1.70 5.08
N ALA A 168 -3.86 -2.22 5.30
CA ALA A 168 -5.07 -1.39 5.22
C ALA A 168 -5.08 -0.27 6.27
N ILE A 169 -4.74 -0.60 7.52
CA ILE A 169 -4.73 0.37 8.63
C ILE A 169 -3.64 1.44 8.39
N LEU A 170 -2.42 1.02 8.02
CA LEU A 170 -1.35 1.95 7.71
C LEU A 170 -1.64 2.79 6.48
N MET A 171 -2.22 2.21 5.43
CA MET A 171 -2.61 2.97 4.23
C MET A 171 -3.57 4.08 4.60
N GLU A 172 -4.60 3.78 5.39
CA GLU A 172 -5.56 4.79 5.84
C GLU A 172 -4.87 5.90 6.65
N LYS A 173 -4.07 5.53 7.66
CA LYS A 173 -3.34 6.46 8.53
C LYS A 173 -2.40 7.36 7.73
N LEU A 174 -1.55 6.77 6.89
CA LEU A 174 -0.56 7.48 6.08
C LEU A 174 -1.21 8.35 5.01
N SER A 175 -2.39 7.99 4.53
CA SER A 175 -3.11 8.84 3.56
C SER A 175 -3.58 10.15 4.17
N PHE A 176 -4.13 10.13 5.39
CA PHE A 176 -4.51 11.34 6.11
C PHE A 176 -3.31 12.21 6.45
N ILE A 177 -2.24 11.58 6.96
CA ILE A 177 -0.99 12.27 7.30
C ILE A 177 -0.36 12.88 6.04
N GLY A 178 -0.30 12.12 4.95
CA GLY A 178 0.28 12.59 3.70
C GLY A 178 -0.47 13.75 3.06
N ALA A 179 -1.80 13.72 3.11
CA ALA A 179 -2.63 14.84 2.66
C ALA A 179 -2.36 16.10 3.51
N ALA A 180 -2.37 15.97 4.84
CA ALA A 180 -2.10 17.09 5.75
C ALA A 180 -0.67 17.65 5.59
N LEU A 181 0.33 16.77 5.46
CA LEU A 181 1.72 17.16 5.22
C LEU A 181 1.87 17.88 3.89
N LEU A 182 1.22 17.40 2.83
CA LEU A 182 1.23 18.05 1.52
C LEU A 182 0.66 19.48 1.59
N LEU A 183 -0.51 19.66 2.21
CA LEU A 183 -1.14 20.98 2.35
C LEU A 183 -0.26 21.98 3.12
N LYS A 184 0.49 21.50 4.13
CA LYS A 184 1.49 22.33 4.83
C LYS A 184 2.71 22.63 3.97
N THR A 185 3.09 21.71 3.08
CA THR A 185 4.31 21.78 2.27
C THR A 185 4.16 22.73 1.08
N ILE A 186 3.02 22.69 0.37
CA ILE A 186 2.82 23.46 -0.87
C ILE A 186 3.06 24.97 -0.67
N PRO A 187 2.47 25.65 0.35
CA PRO A 187 2.68 27.08 0.54
C PRO A 187 4.15 27.43 0.81
N LEU A 188 4.82 26.64 1.64
CA LEU A 188 6.23 26.84 1.97
C LEU A 188 7.15 26.61 0.77
N TRP A 189 6.81 25.64 -0.09
CA TRP A 189 7.55 25.38 -1.33
C TRP A 189 7.43 26.53 -2.32
N ILE A 190 6.22 27.02 -2.57
CA ILE A 190 5.95 28.13 -3.49
C ILE A 190 6.63 29.42 -3.00
N GLU A 191 6.59 29.67 -1.69
CA GLU A 191 7.26 30.80 -1.05
C GLU A 191 8.79 30.62 -0.93
N ARG A 192 9.35 29.51 -1.43
CA ARG A 192 10.78 29.17 -1.37
C ARG A 192 11.35 29.15 0.05
N LYS A 193 10.53 28.73 1.01
CA LYS A 193 10.89 28.55 2.43
C LYS A 193 11.36 27.14 2.76
N ILE A 194 11.31 26.23 1.78
CA ILE A 194 11.87 24.87 1.89
C ILE A 194 13.10 24.80 0.99
N GLN A 195 14.21 24.35 1.56
CA GLN A 195 15.37 23.93 0.79
C GLN A 195 15.27 22.41 0.55
N PRO A 196 15.17 21.94 -0.70
CA PRO A 196 15.16 20.52 -1.01
C PRO A 196 16.43 19.85 -0.49
N THR A 197 16.27 18.66 0.09
CA THR A 197 17.37 17.87 0.65
C THR A 197 17.61 16.65 -0.24
N ALA A 198 18.80 16.55 -0.81
CA ALA A 198 19.21 15.39 -1.59
C ALA A 198 19.17 14.11 -0.73
N GLN A 199 18.69 13.03 -1.32
CA GLN A 199 18.63 11.73 -0.64
C GLN A 199 20.04 11.10 -0.52
N ASP A 200 20.34 10.46 0.61
CA ASP A 200 21.52 9.60 0.71
C ASP A 200 21.27 8.26 0.00
N HIS A 201 21.79 8.14 -1.22
CA HIS A 201 21.60 6.94 -2.03
C HIS A 201 22.23 5.68 -1.43
N SER A 202 23.19 5.79 -0.50
CA SER A 202 23.80 4.63 0.17
C SER A 202 22.84 3.96 1.18
N GLN A 203 21.83 4.69 1.66
CA GLN A 203 20.83 4.20 2.60
C GLN A 203 19.53 3.76 1.90
N ALA A 204 19.50 3.80 0.57
CA ALA A 204 18.30 3.49 -0.19
C ALA A 204 17.98 1.99 -0.17
N THR A 205 16.72 1.67 0.08
CA THR A 205 16.18 0.31 -0.10
C THR A 205 15.06 0.35 -1.14
N LEU A 206 14.91 -0.75 -1.89
CA LEU A 206 13.91 -0.88 -2.95
C LEU A 206 12.78 -1.81 -2.51
N CYS A 207 11.56 -1.48 -2.91
CA CYS A 207 10.40 -2.33 -2.75
C CYS A 207 10.17 -3.20 -3.97
N GLN A 208 9.74 -4.43 -3.73
CA GLN A 208 9.17 -5.27 -4.78
C GLN A 208 7.67 -5.01 -4.89
N LEU A 209 7.15 -5.19 -6.11
CA LEU A 209 5.71 -5.22 -6.32
C LEU A 209 5.16 -6.50 -5.71
N ILE A 210 4.16 -6.38 -4.85
CA ILE A 210 3.53 -7.55 -4.23
C ILE A 210 2.75 -8.34 -5.28
N GLU A 211 2.95 -9.65 -5.30
CA GLU A 211 2.26 -10.63 -6.12
C GLU A 211 1.46 -11.60 -5.25
N ARG A 212 0.61 -12.43 -5.88
CA ARG A 212 -0.23 -13.39 -5.15
C ARG A 212 0.58 -14.46 -4.43
N GLU A 213 1.73 -14.86 -4.96
CA GLU A 213 2.55 -15.94 -4.40
C GLU A 213 3.32 -15.48 -3.16
N ASP A 214 3.56 -14.18 -2.98
CA ASP A 214 4.18 -13.63 -1.75
C ASP A 214 3.37 -13.94 -0.49
N GLY A 215 2.07 -14.21 -0.65
CA GLY A 215 1.19 -14.67 0.42
C GLY A 215 1.47 -16.09 0.90
N ARG A 216 2.32 -16.86 0.22
CA ARG A 216 2.59 -18.24 0.61
C ARG A 216 3.37 -18.29 1.92
N ILE A 217 2.85 -19.09 2.84
CA ILE A 217 3.48 -19.39 4.12
C ILE A 217 4.45 -20.54 3.90
N PHE A 218 5.65 -20.40 4.44
CA PHE A 218 6.58 -21.50 4.64
C PHE A 218 6.69 -21.67 6.15
N TRP A 219 6.28 -22.83 6.68
CA TRP A 219 6.22 -23.04 8.13
C TRP A 219 7.59 -23.07 8.82
N THR A 220 8.66 -23.17 8.02
CA THR A 220 10.06 -22.98 8.46
C THR A 220 10.40 -21.51 8.76
N ASP A 221 9.56 -20.55 8.36
CA ASP A 221 9.68 -19.16 8.80
C ASP A 221 9.31 -19.06 10.29
N SER A 222 9.81 -18.04 11.00
CA SER A 222 9.39 -17.80 12.39
C SER A 222 7.92 -17.36 12.45
N ALA A 223 7.25 -17.59 13.58
CA ALA A 223 5.89 -17.08 13.79
C ALA A 223 5.81 -15.56 13.65
N GLN A 224 6.87 -14.83 14.04
CA GLN A 224 6.95 -13.38 13.87
C GLN A 224 6.98 -12.97 12.40
N ASP A 225 7.73 -13.68 11.54
CA ASP A 225 7.80 -13.39 10.11
C ASP A 225 6.48 -13.72 9.41
N ILE A 226 5.84 -14.84 9.78
CA ILE A 226 4.51 -15.19 9.28
C ILE A 226 3.48 -14.12 9.72
N PHE A 227 3.57 -13.62 10.94
CA PHE A 227 2.71 -12.55 11.43
C PHE A 227 2.99 -11.20 10.74
N ASN A 228 4.25 -10.89 10.42
CA ASN A 228 4.62 -9.73 9.60
C ASN A 228 4.02 -9.85 8.20
N LYS A 229 4.12 -11.03 7.58
CA LYS A 229 3.51 -11.36 6.28
C LYS A 229 1.98 -11.23 6.34
N TYR A 230 1.34 -11.72 7.40
CA TYR A 230 -0.10 -11.54 7.64
C TYR A 230 -0.49 -10.05 7.64
N ARG A 231 0.19 -9.23 8.46
CA ARG A 231 -0.10 -7.80 8.55
C ARG A 231 0.17 -7.06 7.24
N ALA A 232 1.28 -7.37 6.57
CA ALA A 232 1.69 -6.75 5.32
C ALA A 232 0.77 -7.09 4.14
N LEU A 233 0.23 -8.30 4.11
CA LEU A 233 -0.53 -8.81 2.96
C LEU A 233 -2.04 -8.85 3.23
N THR A 234 -2.50 -8.24 4.32
CA THR A 234 -3.92 -8.04 4.62
C THR A 234 -4.38 -6.66 4.10
N PRO A 235 -5.42 -6.59 3.26
CA PRO A 235 -6.33 -7.68 2.84
C PRO A 235 -5.89 -8.43 1.59
N TRP A 236 -4.91 -7.92 0.84
CA TRP A 236 -4.45 -8.49 -0.42
C TRP A 236 -2.93 -8.72 -0.43
N PRO A 237 -2.46 -9.88 -0.93
CA PRO A 237 -3.22 -11.05 -1.41
C PRO A 237 -3.86 -11.92 -0.31
N GLY A 238 -3.58 -11.60 0.96
CA GLY A 238 -3.76 -12.48 2.11
C GLY A 238 -2.67 -13.55 2.16
N ILE A 239 -2.52 -14.19 3.32
CA ILE A 239 -1.60 -15.31 3.49
C ILE A 239 -2.29 -16.66 3.30
N PHE A 240 -1.55 -17.64 2.79
CA PHE A 240 -2.09 -18.97 2.52
C PHE A 240 -1.04 -20.06 2.62
N THR A 241 -1.52 -21.28 2.86
CA THR A 241 -0.76 -22.53 2.95
C THR A 241 -1.52 -23.62 2.20
N PHE A 242 -0.92 -24.80 2.11
CA PHE A 242 -1.54 -25.96 1.50
C PHE A 242 -1.73 -27.07 2.53
N TRP A 243 -2.90 -27.69 2.50
CA TRP A 243 -3.23 -28.84 3.32
C TRP A 243 -3.44 -30.06 2.44
N LYS A 244 -2.61 -31.10 2.64
CA LYS A 244 -2.76 -32.37 1.95
C LYS A 244 -3.79 -33.23 2.70
N ASN A 245 -5.02 -33.25 2.20
CA ASN A 245 -6.06 -34.12 2.72
C ASN A 245 -6.29 -35.27 1.73
N SER A 246 -5.84 -36.47 2.10
CA SER A 246 -5.88 -37.67 1.25
C SER A 246 -5.10 -37.46 -0.06
N ALA A 247 -5.76 -37.49 -1.22
CA ALA A 247 -5.15 -37.28 -2.54
C ALA A 247 -5.22 -35.82 -3.03
N GLU A 248 -5.92 -34.94 -2.31
CA GLU A 248 -6.12 -33.55 -2.72
C GLU A 248 -5.18 -32.61 -1.97
N ASN A 249 -4.61 -31.64 -2.70
CA ASN A 249 -3.87 -30.54 -2.11
C ASN A 249 -4.76 -29.29 -2.06
N ILE A 250 -5.21 -28.92 -0.87
CA ILE A 250 -6.23 -27.89 -0.68
C ILE A 250 -5.52 -26.59 -0.27
N ARG A 251 -5.77 -25.50 -1.01
CA ARG A 251 -5.31 -24.18 -0.59
C ARG A 251 -6.18 -23.65 0.55
N LEU A 252 -5.53 -23.23 1.63
CA LEU A 252 -6.15 -22.61 2.80
C LEU A 252 -5.61 -21.19 2.96
N LYS A 253 -6.50 -20.20 2.95
CA LYS A 253 -6.17 -18.83 3.37
C LYS A 253 -6.35 -18.69 4.87
N LEU A 254 -5.36 -18.12 5.54
CA LEU A 254 -5.46 -17.76 6.96
C LEU A 254 -5.98 -16.32 7.02
N ILE A 255 -7.21 -16.15 7.52
CA ILE A 255 -7.94 -14.88 7.47
C ILE A 255 -7.66 -14.04 8.73
N SER A 256 -7.56 -14.70 9.87
CA SER A 256 -7.24 -14.07 11.15
C SER A 256 -6.32 -14.98 11.95
N ILE A 257 -5.19 -14.42 12.39
CA ILE A 257 -4.19 -15.12 13.19
C ILE A 257 -3.68 -14.22 14.33
N GLU A 258 -3.18 -14.85 15.38
CA GLU A 258 -2.43 -14.22 16.45
C GLU A 258 -1.02 -14.81 16.56
N LEU A 259 -0.11 -14.04 17.12
CA LEU A 259 1.28 -14.42 17.33
C LEU A 259 1.51 -14.84 18.78
N GLN A 260 2.08 -16.02 18.97
CA GLN A 260 2.72 -16.41 20.22
C GLN A 260 4.21 -16.69 19.98
N LYS A 261 5.08 -15.88 20.62
CA LYS A 261 6.53 -15.96 20.42
C LYS A 261 7.18 -17.16 21.11
N ILE A 262 6.55 -17.69 22.15
CA ILE A 262 7.11 -18.76 22.99
C ILE A 262 6.55 -20.10 22.51
N ASN A 263 7.45 -21.02 22.17
CA ASN A 263 7.11 -22.41 21.86
C ASN A 263 6.42 -23.10 23.04
N PRO A 264 5.54 -24.09 22.80
CA PRO A 264 4.99 -24.89 23.87
C PRO A 264 6.08 -25.78 24.47
N ILE A 265 5.85 -26.27 25.70
CA ILE A 265 6.75 -27.24 26.34
C ILE A 265 6.73 -28.56 25.55
N GLU A 266 5.55 -28.92 25.02
CA GLU A 266 5.37 -30.07 24.15
C GLU A 266 6.00 -29.80 22.77
N LYS A 267 6.64 -30.83 22.22
CA LYS A 267 7.29 -30.73 20.90
C LYS A 267 6.31 -31.14 19.82
N HIS A 268 6.03 -30.20 18.93
CA HIS A 268 5.31 -30.43 17.68
C HIS A 268 6.26 -30.32 16.48
N GLN A 269 5.92 -30.97 15.38
CA GLN A 269 6.64 -30.83 14.11
C GLN A 269 6.30 -29.49 13.45
N VAL A 270 7.24 -28.90 12.73
CA VAL A 270 6.98 -27.67 11.95
C VAL A 270 5.82 -27.91 10.97
N GLY A 271 4.83 -27.00 10.99
CA GLY A 271 3.59 -27.08 10.22
C GLY A 271 2.50 -27.95 10.86
N GLU A 272 2.77 -28.62 11.99
CA GLU A 272 1.78 -29.41 12.71
C GLU A 272 0.71 -28.51 13.35
N ILE A 273 -0.54 -28.91 13.21
CA ILE A 273 -1.69 -28.26 13.83
C ILE A 273 -2.04 -28.99 15.12
N PHE A 274 -2.18 -28.26 16.23
CA PHE A 274 -2.45 -28.84 17.54
C PHE A 274 -3.38 -27.97 18.38
N GLU A 275 -3.98 -28.57 19.41
CA GLU A 275 -4.79 -27.85 20.40
C GLU A 275 -3.88 -27.16 21.42
N LEU A 276 -4.14 -25.88 21.69
CA LEU A 276 -3.43 -25.08 22.67
C LEU A 276 -4.44 -24.43 23.61
N GLY A 277 -4.87 -25.19 24.63
CA GLY A 277 -6.00 -24.79 25.47
C GLY A 277 -7.29 -24.72 24.64
N ASP A 278 -7.94 -23.55 24.62
CA ASP A 278 -9.16 -23.31 23.82
C ASP A 278 -8.88 -22.86 22.38
N ASP A 279 -7.61 -22.67 22.04
CA ASP A 279 -7.12 -22.19 20.75
C ASP A 279 -6.51 -23.31 19.91
N ILE A 280 -6.36 -23.05 18.60
CA ILE A 280 -5.69 -23.95 17.66
C ILE A 280 -4.37 -23.31 17.23
N GLY A 281 -3.27 -23.98 17.57
CA GLY A 281 -1.92 -23.57 17.23
C GLY A 281 -1.41 -24.27 15.98
N ILE A 282 -0.51 -23.61 15.27
CA ILE A 282 0.31 -24.20 14.21
C ILE A 282 1.77 -23.95 14.56
N GLN A 283 2.53 -25.03 14.64
CA GLN A 283 3.95 -24.96 15.01
C GLN A 283 4.76 -24.36 13.85
N THR A 284 5.60 -23.38 14.16
CA THR A 284 6.57 -22.82 13.22
C THR A 284 7.98 -23.26 13.60
N GLU A 285 9.02 -22.80 12.90
CA GLU A 285 10.40 -23.02 13.35
C GLU A 285 10.67 -22.38 14.72
N GLU A 286 10.14 -21.16 14.92
CA GLU A 286 10.23 -20.43 16.18
C GLU A 286 8.89 -19.74 16.51
N GLY A 287 8.25 -20.20 17.58
CA GLY A 287 6.96 -19.69 18.04
C GLY A 287 5.78 -20.43 17.41
N ILE A 288 4.58 -19.90 17.67
CA ILE A 288 3.31 -20.51 17.29
C ILE A 288 2.46 -19.45 16.59
N VAL A 289 1.82 -19.85 15.49
CA VAL A 289 0.72 -19.08 14.89
C VAL A 289 -0.58 -19.62 15.46
N ILE A 290 -1.34 -18.76 16.15
CA ILE A 290 -2.67 -19.11 16.64
C ILE A 290 -3.66 -18.80 15.53
N LEU A 291 -4.40 -19.80 15.06
CA LEU A 291 -5.35 -19.67 13.96
C LEU A 291 -6.75 -19.39 14.49
N LYS A 292 -7.35 -18.26 14.11
CA LYS A 292 -8.71 -17.87 14.52
C LYS A 292 -9.73 -18.10 13.41
N GLU A 293 -9.41 -17.67 12.19
CA GLU A 293 -10.30 -17.80 11.02
C GLU A 293 -9.55 -18.30 9.79
N ILE A 294 -10.22 -19.16 9.02
CA ILE A 294 -9.66 -19.80 7.85
C ILE A 294 -10.66 -19.81 6.69
N GLN A 295 -10.15 -19.79 5.47
CA GLN A 295 -10.95 -19.94 4.26
C GLN A 295 -10.35 -21.04 3.38
N LYS A 296 -11.11 -22.13 3.21
CA LYS A 296 -10.84 -23.13 2.17
C LYS A 296 -11.18 -22.56 0.79
N GLU A 297 -10.36 -22.88 -0.20
CA GLU A 297 -10.60 -22.48 -1.58
C GLU A 297 -12.03 -22.80 -2.04
N GLY A 298 -12.68 -21.81 -2.68
CA GLY A 298 -14.05 -21.92 -3.16
C GLY A 298 -15.15 -21.88 -2.08
N LYS A 299 -14.79 -21.75 -0.79
CA LYS A 299 -15.74 -21.67 0.33
C LYS A 299 -15.74 -20.28 0.99
N LYS A 300 -16.73 -20.04 1.85
CA LYS A 300 -16.78 -18.86 2.72
C LYS A 300 -15.74 -19.00 3.84
N THR A 301 -15.35 -17.88 4.43
CA THR A 301 -14.59 -17.85 5.69
C THR A 301 -15.38 -18.55 6.78
N ALA A 302 -14.67 -19.28 7.64
CA ALA A 302 -15.21 -19.94 8.82
C ALA A 302 -14.28 -19.71 10.02
N THR A 303 -14.85 -19.74 11.22
CA THR A 303 -14.04 -19.83 12.44
C THR A 303 -13.29 -21.16 12.47
N ILE A 304 -12.17 -21.22 13.19
CA ILE A 304 -11.39 -22.46 13.27
C ILE A 304 -12.21 -23.60 13.90
N LYS A 305 -13.08 -23.29 14.88
CA LYS A 305 -13.95 -24.26 15.54
C LYS A 305 -14.99 -24.87 14.59
N GLU A 306 -15.60 -24.05 13.73
CA GLU A 306 -16.51 -24.54 12.68
C GLU A 306 -15.76 -25.39 11.65
N PHE A 307 -14.54 -25.00 11.30
CA PHE A 307 -13.74 -25.71 10.32
C PHE A 307 -13.39 -27.13 10.80
N ILE A 308 -12.89 -27.29 12.03
CA ILE A 308 -12.51 -28.61 12.56
C ILE A 308 -13.72 -29.56 12.71
N ASN A 309 -14.91 -29.02 13.03
CA ASN A 309 -16.14 -29.83 13.09
C ASN A 309 -16.49 -30.46 11.72
N GLY A 310 -16.15 -29.78 10.62
CA GLY A 310 -16.34 -30.29 9.26
C GLY A 310 -15.15 -31.13 8.74
N TYR A 311 -14.00 -31.07 9.41
CA TYR A 311 -12.74 -31.68 8.98
C TYR A 311 -12.00 -32.29 10.18
N PRO A 312 -12.45 -33.43 10.73
CA PRO A 312 -11.91 -33.99 11.97
C PRO A 312 -10.42 -34.40 11.89
N ASN A 313 -9.91 -34.69 10.69
CA ASN A 313 -8.49 -35.02 10.47
C ASN A 313 -7.59 -33.79 10.30
N PHE A 314 -8.08 -32.58 10.61
CA PHE A 314 -7.29 -31.37 10.48
C PHE A 314 -6.28 -31.22 11.62
N ILE A 315 -6.70 -31.46 12.87
CA ILE A 315 -5.81 -31.50 14.02
C ILE A 315 -4.85 -32.69 13.89
N GLY A 316 -3.58 -32.48 14.21
CA GLY A 316 -2.48 -33.45 14.06
C GLY A 316 -1.96 -33.59 12.63
N SER A 317 -2.56 -32.90 11.64
CA SER A 317 -2.02 -32.87 10.28
C SER A 317 -0.91 -31.82 10.15
N ILE A 318 -0.09 -31.98 9.10
CA ILE A 318 1.04 -31.09 8.80
C ILE A 318 0.72 -30.28 7.55
N LEU A 319 0.79 -28.96 7.68
CA LEU A 319 0.62 -28.01 6.59
C LEU A 319 1.91 -27.84 5.80
N GLN A 320 1.77 -27.54 4.51
CA GLN A 320 2.86 -27.32 3.56
C GLN A 320 3.08 -25.83 3.25
#